data_AF-A0A926TSR4-F1
#
_entry.id   AF-A0A926TSR4-F1
#
_cell.length_a   1.000
_cell.length_b   1.000
_cell.length_c   1.000
_cell.angle_alpha   90.00
_cell.angle_beta   90.00
_cell.angle_gamma   90.00
#
_symmetry.space_group_name_H-M   'P 1'
#
loop_
_entity.id
_entity.type
_entity.pdbx_description
1 polymer ?
#
loop_
_entity_poly.entity_id
_entity_poly.type
_entity_poly.pdbx_seq_one_letter_code
_entity_poly.pdbx_strand_id
1 'polypeptide(L)'
;MMDQTVMHKVSKEQARAAQSCAKKSEEKGKKVEAFGKIIEASVDRVTEAQGKSIELAGKETQRYAIASYEHAQVAESTGSQQELNQAAVEHAKESNEEVKAVKVYGEIVRNQNCQRR
;
A
#
# COMPACT_ATOMS: atom_id res chain seq x y z
N MET A 1 44.74 8.17 -10.46
CA MET A 1 43.61 7.43 -11.05
C MET A 1 42.36 7.94 -10.36
N MET A 2 41.45 8.57 -11.09
CA MET A 2 40.22 9.10 -10.51
C MET A 2 39.24 7.92 -10.35
N ASP A 3 38.83 7.65 -9.13
CA ASP A 3 37.70 6.77 -8.83
C ASP A 3 36.46 7.31 -9.54
N GLN A 4 36.09 6.66 -10.65
CA GLN A 4 34.74 6.78 -11.19
C GLN A 4 33.82 6.03 -10.24
N THR A 5 33.32 6.73 -9.21
CA THR A 5 32.13 6.31 -8.49
C THR A 5 31.02 6.22 -9.53
N VAL A 6 30.73 5.01 -10.00
CA VAL A 6 29.62 4.75 -10.92
C VAL A 6 28.35 5.05 -10.16
N MET A 7 27.89 6.29 -10.27
CA MET A 7 26.60 6.71 -9.76
C MET A 7 25.57 5.95 -10.58
N HIS A 8 25.01 4.86 -10.01
CA HIS A 8 23.96 4.08 -10.63
C HIS A 8 22.74 5.00 -10.81
N LYS A 9 22.63 5.60 -12.00
CA LYS A 9 21.49 6.44 -12.35
C LYS A 9 20.31 5.52 -12.63
N VAL A 10 19.18 5.84 -12.00
CA VAL A 10 17.91 5.17 -12.25
C VAL A 10 17.50 5.40 -13.70
N SER A 11 17.10 4.33 -14.38
CA SER A 11 16.50 4.48 -15.72
C SER A 11 15.10 5.07 -15.62
N LYS A 12 14.71 5.90 -16.58
CA LYS A 12 13.33 6.45 -16.66
C LYS A 12 12.28 5.36 -16.69
N GLU A 13 12.61 4.21 -17.29
CA GLU A 13 11.73 3.05 -17.34
C GLU A 13 11.45 2.46 -15.95
N GLN A 14 12.49 2.28 -15.12
CA GLN A 14 12.32 1.82 -13.73
C GLN A 14 11.48 2.78 -12.90
N ALA A 15 11.72 4.09 -13.03
CA ALA A 15 10.95 5.10 -12.31
C ALA A 15 9.47 5.12 -12.73
N ARG A 16 9.19 4.98 -14.04
CA ARG A 16 7.81 4.85 -14.55
C ARG A 16 7.13 3.57 -14.12
N ALA A 17 7.87 2.45 -14.04
CA ALA A 17 7.34 1.20 -13.51
C ALA A 17 6.92 1.37 -12.04
N ALA A 18 7.75 2.02 -11.21
CA ALA A 18 7.41 2.34 -9.83
C ALA A 18 6.17 3.24 -9.72
N GLN A 19 6.06 4.28 -10.56
CA GLN A 19 4.85 5.12 -10.66
C GLN A 19 3.59 4.33 -11.03
N SER A 20 3.71 3.39 -11.98
CA SER A 20 2.58 2.54 -12.38
C SER A 20 2.13 1.60 -11.25
N CYS A 21 3.09 1.02 -10.52
CA CYS A 21 2.79 0.21 -9.34
C CYS A 21 2.06 1.04 -8.29
N ALA A 22 2.58 2.22 -7.93
CA ALA A 22 1.97 3.12 -6.97
C ALA A 22 0.52 3.48 -7.33
N LYS A 23 0.21 3.77 -8.60
CA LYS A 23 -1.18 4.04 -9.04
C LYS A 23 -2.11 2.85 -8.83
N LYS A 24 -1.68 1.64 -9.20
CA LYS A 24 -2.47 0.42 -8.99
C LYS A 24 -2.74 0.19 -7.52
N SER A 25 -1.74 0.47 -6.69
CA SER A 25 -1.82 0.34 -5.25
C SER A 25 -2.75 1.36 -4.59
N GLU A 26 -2.76 2.60 -5.08
CA GLU A 26 -3.74 3.59 -4.65
C GLU A 26 -5.18 3.12 -4.93
N GLU A 27 -5.43 2.56 -6.13
CA GLU A 27 -6.74 1.99 -6.48
C GLU A 27 -7.12 0.81 -5.59
N LYS A 28 -6.17 -0.06 -5.24
CA LYS A 28 -6.40 -1.15 -4.29
C LYS A 28 -6.75 -0.60 -2.91
N GLY A 29 -6.01 0.38 -2.42
CA GLY A 29 -6.28 1.04 -1.13
C GLY A 29 -7.70 1.61 -1.06
N LYS A 30 -8.18 2.23 -2.14
CA LYS A 30 -9.58 2.71 -2.26
C LYS A 30 -10.60 1.57 -2.15
N LYS A 31 -10.33 0.43 -2.79
CA LYS A 31 -11.19 -0.76 -2.71
C LYS A 31 -11.20 -1.35 -1.31
N VAL A 32 -10.04 -1.44 -0.65
CA VAL A 32 -9.92 -1.90 0.74
C VAL A 32 -10.66 -0.97 1.69
N GLU A 33 -10.51 0.35 1.52
CA GLU A 33 -11.24 1.35 2.31
C GLU A 33 -12.76 1.15 2.19
N ALA A 34 -13.26 1.08 0.96
CA ALA A 34 -14.68 0.87 0.69
C ALA A 34 -15.19 -0.45 1.30
N PHE A 35 -14.38 -1.50 1.23
CA PHE A 35 -14.71 -2.79 1.83
C PHE A 35 -14.77 -2.73 3.36
N GLY A 36 -13.84 -2.00 3.98
CA GLY A 36 -13.86 -1.74 5.42
C GLY A 36 -15.15 -1.04 5.86
N LYS A 37 -15.59 -0.01 5.12
CA LYS A 37 -16.87 0.69 5.40
C LYS A 37 -18.09 -0.23 5.30
N ILE A 38 -18.09 -1.15 4.35
CA ILE A 38 -19.19 -2.13 4.20
C ILE A 38 -19.25 -3.06 5.41
N ILE A 39 -18.10 -3.53 5.89
CA ILE A 39 -18.00 -4.40 7.08
C ILE A 39 -18.34 -3.63 8.35
N GLU A 40 -17.90 -2.37 8.44
CA GLU A 40 -18.20 -1.48 9.57
C GLU A 40 -19.71 -1.31 9.76
N ALA A 41 -20.47 -1.23 8.67
CA ALA A 41 -21.93 -1.12 8.70
C ALA A 41 -22.67 -2.39 9.20
N SER A 42 -21.94 -3.40 9.69
CA SER A 42 -22.52 -4.61 10.29
C SER A 42 -23.16 -4.35 11.67
N VAL A 43 -24.02 -5.28 12.09
CA VAL A 43 -24.84 -5.13 13.31
C VAL A 43 -24.12 -5.54 14.60
N ASP A 44 -22.95 -6.19 14.53
CA ASP A 44 -22.20 -6.62 15.70
C ASP A 44 -20.93 -5.78 15.92
N ARG A 45 -20.67 -5.40 17.18
CA ARG A 45 -19.58 -4.49 17.54
C ARG A 45 -18.18 -5.01 17.21
N VAL A 46 -18.01 -6.33 17.13
CA VAL A 46 -16.71 -6.93 16.83
C VAL A 46 -16.41 -6.76 15.34
N THR A 47 -17.35 -7.11 14.48
CA THR A 47 -17.25 -6.91 13.04
C THR A 47 -17.19 -5.41 12.69
N GLU A 48 -17.90 -4.55 13.41
CA GLU A 48 -17.80 -3.08 13.26
C GLU A 48 -16.35 -2.59 13.45
N ALA A 49 -15.71 -2.96 14.57
CA ALA A 49 -14.34 -2.56 14.87
C ALA A 49 -13.33 -3.12 13.86
N GLN A 50 -13.54 -4.36 13.41
CA GLN A 50 -12.74 -4.97 12.36
C GLN A 50 -12.92 -4.27 11.01
N GLY A 51 -14.14 -3.83 10.69
CA GLY A 51 -14.46 -3.01 9.51
C GLY A 51 -13.69 -1.69 9.52
N LYS A 52 -13.71 -0.95 10.64
CA LYS A 52 -12.90 0.26 10.84
C LYS A 52 -11.40 0.01 10.65
N SER A 53 -10.91 -1.12 11.15
CA SER A 53 -9.50 -1.48 10.97
C SER A 53 -9.14 -1.74 9.50
N ILE A 54 -10.02 -2.39 8.74
CA ILE A 54 -9.83 -2.60 7.29
C ILE A 54 -9.92 -1.26 6.55
N GLU A 55 -10.87 -0.39 6.94
CA GLU A 55 -11.02 0.93 6.35
C GLU A 55 -9.73 1.76 6.52
N LEU A 56 -9.19 1.81 7.73
CA LEU A 56 -7.95 2.52 8.05
C LEU A 56 -6.76 1.97 7.25
N ALA A 57 -6.64 0.64 7.15
CA ALA A 57 -5.60 0.03 6.33
C ALA A 57 -5.70 0.48 4.87
N GLY A 58 -6.92 0.54 4.31
CA GLY A 58 -7.15 1.06 2.96
C GLY A 58 -6.74 2.53 2.77
N LYS A 59 -6.97 3.39 3.78
CA LYS A 59 -6.51 4.80 3.77
C LYS A 59 -4.99 4.92 3.84
N GLU A 60 -4.34 4.12 4.69
CA GLU A 60 -2.88 4.14 4.81
C GLU A 60 -2.21 3.55 3.55
N THR A 61 -2.75 2.49 2.95
CA THR A 61 -2.33 1.99 1.63
C THR A 61 -2.34 3.11 0.58
N GLN A 62 -3.41 3.91 0.50
CA GLN A 62 -3.47 5.06 -0.43
C GLN A 62 -2.39 6.09 -0.13
N ARG A 63 -2.18 6.43 1.15
CA ARG A 63 -1.17 7.41 1.55
C ARG A 63 0.24 6.97 1.19
N TYR A 64 0.59 5.71 1.44
CA TYR A 64 1.90 5.16 1.07
C TYR A 64 2.06 5.02 -0.45
N ALA A 65 0.99 4.66 -1.16
CA ALA A 65 1.00 4.64 -2.63
C ALA A 65 1.28 6.04 -3.21
N ILE A 66 0.64 7.09 -2.69
CA ILE A 66 0.89 8.47 -3.11
C ILE A 66 2.35 8.86 -2.84
N ALA A 67 2.88 8.59 -1.64
CA ALA A 67 4.27 8.87 -1.32
C ALA A 67 5.24 8.09 -2.22
N SER A 68 4.95 6.81 -2.50
CA SER A 68 5.73 5.99 -3.44
C SER A 68 5.74 6.60 -4.85
N TYR A 69 4.60 7.15 -5.30
CA TYR A 69 4.49 7.80 -6.60
C TYR A 69 5.34 9.06 -6.66
N GLU A 70 5.27 9.91 -5.64
CA GLU A 70 6.04 11.16 -5.55
C GLU A 70 7.55 10.89 -5.60
N HIS A 71 8.04 9.95 -4.79
CA HIS A 71 9.45 9.54 -4.82
C HIS A 71 9.87 8.98 -6.19
N ALA A 72 9.01 8.16 -6.82
CA ALA A 72 9.30 7.63 -8.15
C ALA A 72 9.30 8.73 -9.24
N GLN A 73 8.48 9.77 -9.10
CA GLN A 73 8.47 10.92 -10.00
C GLN A 73 9.74 11.78 -9.85
N VAL A 74 10.20 12.00 -8.62
CA VAL A 74 11.48 12.69 -8.36
C VAL A 74 12.64 11.86 -8.89
N ALA A 75 12.62 10.53 -8.70
CA ALA A 75 13.62 9.62 -9.25
C ALA A 75 13.68 9.66 -10.79
N GLU A 76 12.53 9.72 -11.48
CA GLU A 76 12.50 9.87 -12.94
C GLU A 76 13.16 11.18 -13.41
N SER A 77 12.87 12.27 -12.70
CA SER A 77 13.32 13.61 -13.06
C SER A 77 14.81 13.83 -12.77
N THR A 78 15.31 13.24 -11.69
CA THR A 78 16.68 13.46 -11.19
C THR A 78 17.65 12.32 -11.50
N GLY A 79 17.14 11.13 -11.84
CA GLY A 79 17.92 9.90 -11.92
C GLY A 79 18.41 9.39 -10.54
N SER A 80 17.83 9.87 -9.43
CA SER A 80 18.25 9.55 -8.08
C SER A 80 17.86 8.13 -7.66
N GLN A 81 18.86 7.30 -7.36
CA GLN A 81 18.66 5.98 -6.78
C GLN A 81 18.09 6.04 -5.36
N GLN A 82 18.45 7.07 -4.59
CA GLN A 82 17.92 7.25 -3.24
C GLN A 82 16.40 7.45 -3.26
N GLU A 83 15.90 8.25 -4.19
CA GLU A 83 14.46 8.47 -4.35
C GLU A 83 13.75 7.20 -4.82
N LEU A 84 14.34 6.43 -5.74
CA LEU A 84 13.75 5.15 -6.13
C LEU A 84 13.73 4.15 -4.97
N ASN A 85 14.76 4.13 -4.12
CA ASN A 85 14.78 3.31 -2.91
C ASN A 85 13.69 3.76 -1.94
N GLN A 86 13.47 5.07 -1.79
CA GLN A 86 12.41 5.58 -0.94
C GLN A 86 11.02 5.21 -1.49
N ALA A 87 10.82 5.26 -2.81
CA ALA A 87 9.60 4.75 -3.44
C ALA A 87 9.37 3.27 -3.10
N ALA A 88 10.41 2.43 -3.16
CA ALA A 88 10.33 1.02 -2.78
C ALA A 88 10.00 0.82 -1.28
N VAL A 89 10.53 1.66 -0.40
CA VAL A 89 10.21 1.65 1.04
C VAL A 89 8.74 1.97 1.27
N GLU A 90 8.20 3.00 0.62
CA GLU A 90 6.78 3.34 0.74
C GLU A 90 5.89 2.23 0.16
N HIS A 91 6.26 1.63 -0.97
CA HIS A 91 5.56 0.47 -1.53
C HIS A 91 5.55 -0.75 -0.59
N ALA A 92 6.63 -0.96 0.17
CA ALA A 92 6.67 -2.00 1.19
C ALA A 92 5.71 -1.71 2.36
N LYS A 93 5.58 -0.45 2.79
CA LYS A 93 4.61 -0.05 3.83
C LYS A 93 3.18 -0.25 3.35
N GLU A 94 2.88 0.16 2.13
CA GLU A 94 1.61 -0.10 1.45
C GLU A 94 1.26 -1.60 1.47
N SER A 95 2.20 -2.47 1.04
CA SER A 95 2.01 -3.92 1.05
C SER A 95 1.75 -4.47 2.46
N ASN A 96 2.38 -3.89 3.48
CA ASN A 96 2.13 -4.29 4.88
C ASN A 96 0.71 -3.94 5.33
N GLU A 97 0.17 -2.78 4.92
CA GLU A 97 -1.22 -2.42 5.22
C GLU A 97 -2.22 -3.34 4.51
N GLU A 98 -1.95 -3.73 3.26
CA GLU A 98 -2.76 -4.74 2.55
C GLU A 98 -2.78 -6.07 3.31
N VAL A 99 -1.62 -6.53 3.80
CA VAL A 99 -1.52 -7.77 4.60
C VAL A 99 -2.30 -7.66 5.91
N LYS A 100 -2.29 -6.51 6.59
CA LYS A 100 -3.09 -6.29 7.80
C LYS A 100 -4.58 -6.40 7.48
N ALA A 101 -5.06 -5.74 6.43
CA ALA A 101 -6.45 -5.81 6.01
C ALA A 101 -6.89 -7.25 5.72
N VAL A 102 -6.07 -8.03 4.99
CA VAL A 102 -6.34 -9.44 4.69
C VAL A 102 -6.40 -10.29 5.96
N LYS A 103 -5.49 -10.08 6.92
CA LYS A 103 -5.50 -10.81 8.21
C LYS A 103 -6.80 -10.56 8.99
N VAL A 104 -7.20 -9.29 9.12
CA VAL A 104 -8.43 -8.92 9.82
C VAL A 104 -9.65 -9.50 9.12
N TYR A 105 -9.71 -9.43 7.79
CA TYR A 105 -10.79 -10.05 7.03
C TYR A 105 -10.86 -11.57 7.24
N GLY A 106 -9.70 -12.24 7.25
CA GLY A 106 -9.62 -13.68 7.54
C GLY A 106 -10.08 -14.04 8.96
N GLU A 107 -9.98 -13.14 9.94
CA GLU A 107 -10.55 -13.31 11.28
C GLU A 107 -12.07 -13.20 11.26
N ILE A 108 -12.63 -12.21 10.56
CA ILE A 108 -14.08 -12.04 10.40
C ILE A 108 -14.69 -13.32 9.82
N VAL A 109 -14.15 -13.82 8.71
CA VAL A 109 -14.66 -15.02 8.04
C VAL A 109 -14.58 -16.25 8.95
N ARG A 110 -13.49 -16.40 9.70
CA ARG A 110 -13.35 -17.51 10.68
C ARG A 110 -14.39 -17.41 11.79
N ASN A 111 -14.57 -16.24 12.37
CA ASN A 111 -15.52 -16.02 13.47
C ASN A 111 -16.97 -16.29 13.03
N GLN A 112 -17.36 -15.81 11.84
CA GLN A 112 -18.69 -16.06 11.28
C GLN A 112 -18.94 -17.55 11.02
N ASN A 113 -17.93 -18.30 10.58
CA ASN A 113 -18.06 -19.75 10.36
C ASN A 113 -18.14 -20.54 11.67
N CYS A 114 -17.46 -20.10 12.74
CA CYS A 114 -17.55 -20.72 14.06
C CYS A 114 -18.92 -20.48 14.73
N GLN A 115 -19.53 -19.32 14.53
CA GLN A 115 -20.85 -19.01 15.10
C GLN A 115 -22.02 -19.71 14.39
N ARG A 116 -21.82 -20.22 13.16
CA ARG A 116 -22.82 -20.95 12.38
C ARG A 116 -22.83 -22.46 12.59
N ARG A 117 -21.93 -22.99 13.41
CA ARG A 117 -21.82 -24.41 13.76
C ARG A 117 -22.40 -24.66 15.14
#